data_AF-A0A661VTS0-F1
#
_entry.id   AF-A0A661VTS0-F1
#
_cell.length_a   1.000
_cell.length_b   1.000
_cell.length_c   1.000
_cell.angle_alpha   90.00
_cell.angle_beta   90.00
_cell.angle_gamma   90.00
#
_symmetry.space_group_name_H-M   'P 1'
#
loop_
_entity.id
_entity.type
_entity.pdbx_description
1 polymer ?
#
loop_
_entity_poly.entity_id
_entity_poly.type
_entity_poly.pdbx_seq_one_letter_code
_entity_poly.pdbx_strand_id
1 'polypeptide(L)'
;MNAILTLIIAAIGLGVGYFLYAKNIDKNIIQPDDKKATPAKMYMDGVDFTPASRNVLFGYQFKSIAALGPIGGPIVAAQWGWLPALLWIILGTFFIGWVQDYASIIVPMRSEGDTFGALSYKLISPRARGILLVFIYLYLL
;
A
#
# COMPACT_ATOMS: atom_id res chain seq x y z
N MET A 1 28.70 2.22 12.86
CA MET A 1 27.43 1.98 13.58
C MET A 1 27.34 0.50 13.91
N ASN A 2 26.92 0.11 15.12
CA ASN A 2 26.66 -1.29 15.42
C ASN A 2 25.36 -1.72 14.73
N ALA A 3 25.42 -2.76 13.89
CA ALA A 3 24.27 -3.24 13.11
C ALA A 3 23.09 -3.64 14.00
N ILE A 4 23.37 -4.24 15.17
CA ILE A 4 22.34 -4.63 16.14
C ILE A 4 21.61 -3.39 16.66
N LEU A 5 22.35 -2.32 16.97
CA LEU A 5 21.75 -1.07 17.45
C LEU A 5 20.86 -0.44 16.37
N THR A 6 21.31 -0.43 15.11
CA THR A 6 20.50 0.08 13.99
C THR A 6 19.20 -0.69 13.84
N LEU A 7 19.24 -2.02 13.93
CA LEU A 7 18.05 -2.87 13.84
C LEU A 7 17.08 -2.61 14.99
N ILE A 8 17.58 -2.42 16.21
CA ILE A 8 16.75 -2.09 17.37
C ILE A 8 16.08 -0.72 17.17
N ILE A 9 16.81 0.29 16.72
CA ILE A 9 16.25 1.62 16.42
C ILE A 9 15.18 1.52 15.33
N ALA A 10 15.43 0.76 14.27
CA ALA A 10 14.46 0.52 13.20
C ALA A 10 13.19 -0.15 13.73
N ALA A 11 13.34 -1.21 14.52
CA ALA A 11 12.22 -1.96 15.09
C ALA A 11 11.37 -1.10 16.04
N ILE A 12 12.00 -0.30 16.90
CA ILE A 12 11.32 0.65 17.77
C ILE A 12 10.59 1.70 16.93
N GLY A 13 11.27 2.29 15.94
CA GLY A 13 10.66 3.26 15.03
C GLY A 13 9.42 2.72 14.36
N LEU A 14 9.52 1.53 13.74
CA LEU A 14 8.41 0.84 13.09
C LEU A 14 7.28 0.49 14.08
N GLY A 15 7.62 0.05 15.29
CA GLY A 15 6.63 -0.21 16.35
C GLY A 15 5.85 1.04 16.73
N VAL A 16 6.54 2.16 16.95
CA VAL A 16 5.92 3.46 17.24
C VAL A 16 5.01 3.90 16.10
N GLY A 17 5.49 3.80 14.85
CA GLY A 17 4.68 4.10 13.67
C GLY A 17 3.44 3.22 13.57
N TYR A 18 3.54 1.94 13.91
CA TYR A 18 2.38 1.05 13.88
C TYR A 18 1.34 1.45 14.93
N PHE A 19 1.75 1.62 16.19
CA PHE A 19 0.83 1.87 17.29
C PHE A 19 0.24 3.28 17.30
N LEU A 20 1.02 4.30 16.94
CA LEU A 20 0.57 5.69 16.97
C LEU A 20 -0.06 6.14 15.66
N TYR A 21 0.44 5.67 14.53
CA TYR A 21 0.01 6.13 13.22
C TYR A 21 -0.90 5.12 12.53
N ALA A 22 -0.40 3.94 12.14
CA ALA A 22 -1.19 2.98 11.34
C ALA A 22 -2.47 2.51 12.07
N LYS A 23 -2.36 2.16 13.36
CA LYS A 23 -3.49 1.75 14.20
C LYS A 23 -4.51 2.88 14.41
N ASN A 24 -4.05 4.12 14.50
CA ASN A 24 -4.93 5.28 14.61
C ASN A 24 -5.72 5.51 13.32
N ILE A 25 -5.05 5.38 12.16
CA ILE A 25 -5.70 5.47 10.84
C ILE A 25 -6.74 4.35 10.69
N ASP A 26 -6.38 3.11 11.04
CA ASP A 26 -7.30 1.97 11.00
C ASP A 26 -8.55 2.20 11.85
N LYS A 27 -8.38 2.61 13.11
CA LYS A 27 -9.49 2.77 14.05
C LYS A 27 -10.36 4.01 13.77
N ASN A 28 -9.75 5.14 13.38
CA ASN A 28 -10.46 6.42 13.35
C ASN A 28 -10.83 6.87 11.94
N ILE A 29 -10.08 6.47 10.91
CA ILE A 29 -10.32 6.92 9.52
C ILE A 29 -10.89 5.80 8.67
N ILE A 30 -10.18 4.68 8.60
CA ILE A 30 -10.58 3.58 7.71
C ILE A 30 -11.79 2.87 8.29
N GLN A 31 -11.77 2.45 9.55
CA GLN A 31 -12.88 1.75 10.22
C GLN A 31 -13.34 0.54 9.38
N PRO A 32 -12.49 -0.50 9.22
CA PRO A 32 -12.88 -1.70 8.49
C PRO A 32 -14.00 -2.44 9.25
N ASP A 33 -14.90 -3.09 8.51
CA ASP A 33 -15.97 -3.92 9.07
C ASP A 33 -15.85 -5.35 8.57
N ASP A 34 -15.46 -6.26 9.46
CA ASP A 34 -15.30 -7.69 9.18
C ASP A 34 -16.62 -8.39 8.84
N LYS A 35 -17.78 -7.78 9.15
CA LYS A 35 -19.10 -8.33 8.83
C LYS A 35 -19.55 -7.99 7.41
N LYS A 36 -18.93 -7.02 6.75
CA LYS A 36 -19.30 -6.60 5.40
C LYS A 36 -18.75 -7.58 4.38
N ALA A 37 -19.61 -8.10 3.50
CA ALA A 37 -19.15 -8.91 2.37
C ALA A 37 -18.32 -8.06 1.41
N THR A 38 -17.21 -8.61 0.90
CA THR A 38 -16.38 -7.95 -0.12
C THR A 38 -17.01 -8.14 -1.51
N PRO A 39 -16.71 -7.26 -2.49
CA PRO A 39 -17.12 -7.42 -3.88
C PRO A 39 -16.81 -8.81 -4.44
N ALA A 40 -15.66 -9.38 -4.07
CA ALA A 40 -15.27 -10.75 -4.43
C ALA A 40 -16.31 -11.80 -4.00
N LYS A 41 -16.96 -11.63 -2.85
CA LYS A 41 -18.02 -12.52 -2.35
C LYS A 41 -19.42 -12.15 -2.83
N MET A 42 -19.65 -10.87 -3.17
CA MET A 42 -20.96 -10.39 -3.61
C MET A 42 -21.24 -10.76 -5.07
N TYR A 43 -20.26 -10.59 -5.96
CA TYR A 43 -20.44 -10.79 -7.40
C TYR A 43 -20.04 -12.20 -7.87
N MET A 44 -18.96 -12.78 -7.32
CA MET A 44 -18.52 -14.18 -7.53
C MET A 44 -18.69 -14.70 -8.97
N ASP A 45 -18.21 -13.94 -9.97
CA ASP A 45 -18.37 -14.29 -11.38
C ASP A 45 -17.35 -15.32 -11.89
N GLY A 46 -16.33 -15.65 -11.08
CA GLY A 46 -15.27 -16.59 -11.44
C GLY A 46 -14.24 -16.04 -12.43
N VAL A 47 -14.32 -14.76 -12.80
CA VAL A 47 -13.40 -14.09 -13.72
C VAL A 47 -12.77 -12.88 -13.04
N ASP A 48 -13.55 -11.82 -12.78
CA ASP A 48 -13.08 -10.59 -12.15
C ASP A 48 -13.17 -10.68 -10.61
N PHE A 49 -14.14 -11.44 -10.11
CA PHE A 49 -14.45 -11.57 -8.69
C PHE A 49 -14.36 -13.03 -8.24
N THR A 50 -13.22 -13.40 -7.67
CA THR A 50 -13.00 -14.73 -7.07
C THR A 50 -12.54 -14.58 -5.61
N PRO A 51 -13.29 -15.09 -4.62
CA PRO A 51 -12.85 -15.10 -3.23
C PRO A 51 -11.55 -15.90 -3.06
N ALA A 52 -10.56 -15.30 -2.39
CA ALA A 52 -9.30 -15.94 -2.06
C ALA A 52 -9.06 -15.93 -0.54
N SER A 53 -8.23 -16.86 -0.05
CA SER A 53 -7.84 -16.90 1.35
C SER A 53 -6.95 -15.69 1.71
N ARG A 54 -6.97 -15.27 2.98
CA ARG A 54 -6.16 -14.14 3.46
C ARG A 54 -4.66 -14.33 3.16
N ASN A 55 -4.16 -15.56 3.25
CA ASN A 55 -2.74 -15.85 2.99
C ASN A 55 -2.37 -15.65 1.52
N VAL A 56 -3.27 -16.04 0.61
CA VAL A 56 -3.09 -15.83 -0.83
C VAL A 56 -3.13 -14.35 -1.16
N LEU A 57 -4.11 -13.62 -0.62
CA LEU A 57 -4.23 -12.16 -0.80
C LEU A 57 -2.99 -11.42 -0.25
N PHE A 58 -2.48 -11.84 0.90
CA PHE A 58 -1.24 -11.31 1.46
C PHE A 58 -0.05 -11.54 0.51
N GLY A 59 0.07 -12.74 -0.06
CA GLY A 59 1.10 -13.05 -1.05
C GLY A 59 1.01 -12.16 -2.30
N TYR A 60 -0.20 -11.92 -2.82
CA TYR A 60 -0.41 -10.99 -3.93
C TYR A 60 0.02 -9.57 -3.57
N GLN A 61 -0.39 -9.05 -2.41
CA GLN A 61 -0.01 -7.71 -1.98
C GLN A 61 1.50 -7.58 -1.78
N PHE A 62 2.12 -8.55 -1.12
CA PHE A 62 3.57 -8.57 -0.89
C PHE A 62 4.34 -8.56 -2.21
N LYS A 63 3.93 -9.40 -3.17
CA LYS A 63 4.53 -9.45 -4.51
C LYS A 63 4.42 -8.11 -5.23
N SER A 64 3.27 -7.44 -5.14
CA SER A 64 3.03 -6.16 -5.80
C SER A 64 3.89 -5.02 -5.25
N ILE A 65 4.26 -5.05 -3.96
CA ILE A 65 5.07 -4.00 -3.32
C ILE A 65 6.58 -4.30 -3.42
N ALA A 66 6.99 -5.57 -3.45
CA ALA A 66 8.39 -6.00 -3.38
C ALA A 66 9.29 -5.57 -4.57
N ALA A 67 8.80 -4.72 -5.46
CA ALA A 67 9.51 -4.19 -6.61
C ALA A 67 10.45 -3.02 -6.22
N LEU A 68 10.55 -2.01 -7.09
CA LEU A 68 11.54 -0.94 -7.01
C LEU A 68 11.45 -0.05 -5.76
N GLY A 69 10.27 0.08 -5.12
CA GLY A 69 10.11 0.96 -3.96
C GLY A 69 10.96 0.54 -2.75
N PRO A 70 10.76 -0.67 -2.21
CA PRO A 70 11.52 -1.17 -1.06
C PRO A 70 13.00 -1.45 -1.33
N ILE A 71 13.41 -1.59 -2.59
CA ILE A 71 14.78 -1.96 -2.96
C ILE A 71 15.55 -0.72 -3.48
N GLY A 72 15.03 -0.07 -4.51
CA GLY A 72 15.70 1.05 -5.17
C GLY A 72 15.85 2.27 -4.26
N GLY A 73 14.81 2.61 -3.50
CA GLY A 73 14.84 3.75 -2.58
C GLY A 73 15.96 3.66 -1.53
N PRO A 74 16.04 2.57 -0.75
CA PRO A 74 17.13 2.38 0.20
C PRO A 74 18.51 2.32 -0.44
N ILE A 75 18.67 1.74 -1.62
CA ILE A 75 19.96 1.71 -2.34
C ILE A 75 20.42 3.12 -2.69
N VAL A 76 19.55 3.95 -3.25
CA VAL A 76 19.87 5.34 -3.57
C VAL A 76 20.17 6.12 -2.29
N ALA A 77 19.36 5.94 -1.25
CA ALA A 77 19.59 6.59 0.04
C ALA A 77 20.90 6.14 0.72
N ALA A 78 21.31 4.88 0.53
CA ALA A 78 22.56 4.36 1.07
C ALA A 78 23.81 5.00 0.46
N GLN A 79 23.72 5.58 -0.75
CA GLN A 79 24.82 6.37 -1.33
C GLN A 79 25.16 7.59 -0.46
N TRP A 80 24.20 8.08 0.33
CA TRP A 80 24.35 9.19 1.27
C TRP A 80 24.71 8.71 2.69
N GLY A 81 24.94 7.41 2.86
CA GLY A 81 25.28 6.77 4.13
C GLY A 81 24.13 6.01 4.78
N TRP A 82 24.44 5.42 5.93
CA TRP A 82 23.52 4.51 6.63
C TRP A 82 22.29 5.21 7.22
N LEU A 83 22.42 6.47 7.66
CA LEU A 83 21.34 7.21 8.31
C LEU A 83 20.25 7.62 7.31
N PRO A 84 20.56 8.23 6.15
CA PRO A 84 19.56 8.50 5.12
C PRO A 84 18.84 7.24 4.64
N ALA A 85 19.55 6.11 4.48
CA ALA A 85 18.93 4.83 4.15
C ALA A 85 17.94 4.37 5.23
N LEU A 86 18.32 4.47 6.51
CA LEU A 86 17.45 4.11 7.62
C LEU A 86 16.21 5.00 7.69
N LEU A 87 16.39 6.32 7.54
CA LEU A 87 15.28 7.28 7.54
C LEU A 87 14.34 7.02 6.37
N TRP A 88 14.86 6.73 5.18
CA TRP A 88 14.06 6.35 4.02
C TRP A 88 13.20 5.12 4.31
N ILE A 89 13.79 4.07 4.89
CA ILE A 89 13.06 2.84 5.23
C ILE A 89 11.94 3.15 6.23
N ILE A 90 12.24 3.87 7.31
CA ILE A 90 11.26 4.13 8.38
C ILE A 90 10.15 5.06 7.88
N LEU A 91 10.51 6.23 7.37
CA LEU A 91 9.55 7.25 6.95
C LEU A 91 8.80 6.82 5.69
N GLY A 92 9.49 6.22 4.73
CA GLY A 92 8.89 5.67 3.51
C GLY A 92 7.85 4.61 3.83
N THR A 93 8.16 3.70 4.76
CA THR A 93 7.19 2.68 5.22
C THR A 93 5.93 3.31 5.82
N PHE A 94 6.05 4.42 6.55
CA PHE A 94 4.87 5.05 7.16
C PHE A 94 4.02 5.79 6.15
N PHE A 95 4.61 6.74 5.42
CA PHE A 95 3.85 7.69 4.64
C PHE A 95 3.54 7.22 3.21
N ILE A 96 4.43 6.41 2.63
CA ILE A 96 4.34 5.96 1.24
C ILE A 96 3.97 4.47 1.17
N GLY A 97 4.22 3.71 2.24
CA GLY A 97 3.85 2.29 2.36
C GLY A 97 2.51 2.09 3.06
N TRP A 98 2.54 1.70 4.34
CA TRP A 98 1.42 1.10 5.08
C TRP A 98 0.07 1.79 4.88
N VAL A 99 -0.01 3.10 5.10
CA VAL A 99 -1.31 3.80 5.05
C VAL A 99 -1.78 3.99 3.61
N GLN A 100 -0.87 4.25 2.68
CA GLN A 100 -1.20 4.36 1.27
C GLN A 100 -1.67 3.01 0.71
N ASP A 101 -0.96 1.93 0.99
CA ASP A 101 -1.33 0.57 0.57
C ASP A 101 -2.65 0.13 1.20
N TYR A 102 -2.84 0.42 2.49
CA TYR A 102 -4.07 0.05 3.16
C TYR A 102 -5.29 0.81 2.61
N ALA A 103 -5.16 2.12 2.43
CA ALA A 103 -6.21 2.93 1.81
C ALA A 103 -6.48 2.50 0.36
N SER A 104 -5.45 2.17 -0.42
CA SER A 104 -5.56 1.76 -1.81
C SER A 104 -6.32 0.43 -1.98
N ILE A 105 -6.25 -0.47 -1.00
CA ILE A 105 -7.07 -1.70 -0.98
C ILE A 105 -8.52 -1.38 -0.56
N ILE A 106 -8.72 -0.53 0.44
CA ILE A 106 -10.06 -0.30 1.01
C ILE A 106 -10.96 0.50 0.07
N VAL A 107 -10.44 1.48 -0.66
CA VAL A 107 -11.27 2.33 -1.54
C VAL A 107 -11.99 1.50 -2.62
N PRO A 108 -11.32 0.64 -3.42
CA PRO A 108 -12.00 -0.29 -4.33
C PRO A 108 -13.00 -1.20 -3.63
N MET A 109 -12.69 -1.72 -2.44
CA MET A 109 -13.63 -2.58 -1.69
C MET A 109 -14.90 -1.86 -1.26
N ARG A 110 -14.86 -0.53 -1.15
CA ARG A 110 -16.02 0.32 -0.86
C ARG A 110 -16.74 0.81 -2.11
N SER A 111 -16.15 0.62 -3.28
CA SER A 111 -16.67 1.02 -4.60
C SER A 111 -16.84 -0.19 -5.50
N GLU A 112 -17.43 -1.26 -4.96
CA GLU A 112 -17.84 -2.44 -5.74
C GLU A 112 -16.70 -3.16 -6.49
N GLY A 113 -15.44 -2.93 -6.09
CA GLY A 113 -14.28 -3.49 -6.77
C GLY A 113 -13.83 -2.71 -8.01
N ASP A 114 -14.26 -1.45 -8.15
CA ASP A 114 -13.82 -0.56 -9.22
C ASP A 114 -12.28 -0.48 -9.31
N THR A 115 -11.78 -0.49 -10.54
CA THR A 115 -10.35 -0.24 -10.80
C THR A 115 -9.98 1.21 -10.49
N PHE A 116 -8.70 1.48 -10.24
CA PHE A 116 -8.21 2.86 -10.06
C PHE A 116 -8.52 3.77 -11.26
N GLY A 117 -8.60 3.21 -12.47
CA GLY A 117 -9.07 3.94 -13.66
C GLY A 117 -10.52 4.40 -13.51
N ALA A 118 -11.42 3.52 -13.07
CA ALA A 118 -12.81 3.87 -12.81
C ALA A 118 -12.95 4.83 -11.61
N LEU A 119 -12.24 4.58 -10.52
CA LEU A 119 -12.26 5.42 -9.32
C LEU A 119 -11.76 6.84 -9.58
N SER A 120 -10.67 7.00 -10.33
CA SER A 120 -10.14 8.33 -10.67
C SER A 120 -11.14 9.16 -11.49
N TYR A 121 -11.95 8.52 -12.33
CA TYR A 121 -13.07 9.17 -13.02
C TYR A 121 -14.20 9.54 -12.06
N LYS A 122 -14.64 8.61 -11.21
CA LYS A 122 -15.79 8.80 -10.31
C LYS A 122 -15.51 9.79 -9.17
N LEU A 123 -14.30 9.76 -8.61
CA LEU A 123 -13.95 10.49 -7.38
C LEU A 123 -13.14 11.77 -7.62
N ILE A 124 -12.44 11.91 -8.74
CA ILE A 124 -11.56 13.06 -9.02
C ILE A 124 -12.05 13.86 -10.23
N SER A 125 -11.85 13.34 -11.44
CA SER A 125 -12.36 13.96 -12.68
C SER A 125 -12.11 13.06 -13.90
N PRO A 126 -12.83 13.29 -15.02
CA PRO A 126 -12.52 12.63 -16.29
C PRO A 126 -11.08 12.83 -16.78
N ARG A 127 -10.50 14.02 -16.53
CA ARG A 127 -9.11 14.32 -16.89
C ARG A 127 -8.11 13.50 -16.07
N ALA A 128 -8.38 13.30 -14.78
CA ALA A 128 -7.52 12.51 -13.90
C ALA A 128 -7.39 11.06 -14.37
N ARG A 129 -8.49 10.45 -14.83
CA ARG A 129 -8.45 9.11 -15.45
C ARG A 129 -7.55 9.08 -16.67
N GLY A 130 -7.65 10.07 -17.55
CA GLY A 130 -6.80 10.16 -18.74
C GLY A 130 -5.31 10.19 -18.39
N ILE A 131 -4.92 11.06 -17.44
CA ILE A 131 -3.54 11.19 -16.98
C ILE A 131 -3.05 9.87 -16.35
N LEU A 132 -3.86 9.26 -15.49
CA LEU A 132 -3.52 7.99 -14.83
C LEU A 132 -3.31 6.86 -15.86
N LEU A 133 -4.20 6.73 -16.84
CA LEU A 133 -4.08 5.69 -17.86
C LEU A 133 -2.88 5.89 -18.78
N VAL A 134 -2.56 7.13 -19.15
CA VAL A 134 -1.34 7.44 -19.91
C VAL A 134 -0.10 7.08 -19.10
N PHE A 135 -0.06 7.44 -17.81
CA PHE A 135 1.03 7.07 -16.92
C PHE A 135 1.21 5.55 -16.83
N ILE A 136 0.13 4.80 -16.59
CA ILE A 136 0.19 3.33 -16.53
C ILE A 136 0.66 2.74 -17.86
N TYR A 137 0.15 3.24 -18.99
CA TYR A 137 0.56 2.79 -20.31
C TYR A 137 2.06 2.99 -20.54
N LEU A 138 2.59 4.17 -20.21
CA LEU A 138 4.02 4.47 -20.34
C LEU A 138 4.88 3.67 -19.36
N TYR A 139 4.36 3.34 -18.18
CA TYR A 139 5.07 2.54 -17.18
C TYR A 139 5.17 1.05 -17.56
N LEU A 140 4.20 0.54 -18.33
CA LEU A 140 4.15 -0.84 -18.78
C LEU A 140 4.91 -1.11 -20.09
N LEU A 141 5.30 -0.05 -20.82
CA LEU A 141 6.18 -0.12 -21.99
C LEU A 141 7.63 -0.34 -21.57
#